data_AF-A0A7V9Q6B8-F1
#
_entry.id   AF-A0A7V9Q6B8-F1
#
_cell.length_a   1.000
_cell.length_b   1.000
_cell.length_c   1.000
_cell.angle_alpha   90.00
_cell.angle_beta   90.00
_cell.angle_gamma   90.00
#
_symmetry.space_group_name_H-M   'P 1'
#
loop_
_entity.id
_entity.type
_entity.pdbx_description
1 polymer ?
#
loop_
_entity_poly.entity_id
_entity_poly.type
_entity_poly.pdbx_seq_one_letter_code
_entity_poly.pdbx_strand_id
1 'polypeptide(L)' 'VFVDGAVTLIPILPGETRDIVNAMKKFSLDFDDAYQYVAAEKHDLVIVSFDNDLNGTPRGKKTPAEVVAAL' A
#
# COMPACT_ATOMS: atom_id res chain seq x y z
N VAL A 1 -1.20 8.13 -19.68
CA VAL A 1 -0.86 6.74 -20.06
C VAL A 1 0.55 6.47 -19.57
N PHE A 2 0.77 5.44 -18.75
CA PHE A 2 2.11 5.00 -18.33
C PHE A 2 2.70 4.19 -19.50
N VAL A 3 3.26 4.87 -20.51
CA VAL A 3 3.73 4.20 -21.75
C VAL A 3 5.23 3.87 -21.70
N ASP A 4 6.01 4.57 -20.88
CA ASP A 4 7.44 4.32 -20.68
C ASP A 4 7.86 4.72 -19.27
N GLY A 5 7.74 3.82 -18.30
CA GLY A 5 8.18 4.10 -16.94
C GLY A 5 8.38 2.83 -16.15
N ALA A 6 9.38 2.84 -15.27
CA ALA A 6 9.64 1.81 -14.26
C ALA A 6 8.53 1.73 -13.19
N VAL A 7 7.27 1.97 -13.58
CA VAL A 7 6.09 2.10 -12.74
C VAL A 7 4.99 1.24 -13.35
N THR A 8 4.44 0.33 -12.54
CA THR A 8 3.31 -0.51 -12.92
C THR A 8 2.06 -0.03 -12.17
N LEU A 9 0.94 0.07 -12.87
CA LEU A 9 -0.35 0.36 -12.23
C LEU A 9 -0.91 -0.93 -11.61
N ILE A 10 -1.20 -0.90 -10.32
CA ILE A 10 -1.83 -2.00 -9.59
C ILE A 10 -3.27 -1.59 -9.22
N PRO A 11 -4.30 -2.08 -9.94
CA PRO A 11 -5.69 -1.79 -9.63
C PRO A 11 -6.27 -2.78 -8.62
N ILE A 12 -7.08 -2.29 -7.68
CA ILE A 12 -8.06 -3.10 -6.95
C ILE A 12 -9.34 -3.18 -7.79
N LEU A 13 -9.86 -4.40 -8.02
CA LEU A 13 -11.07 -4.60 -8.81
C LEU A 13 -12.33 -4.22 -8.00
N PRO A 14 -13.44 -3.83 -8.66
CA PRO A 14 -14.66 -3.44 -7.96
C PRO A 14 -15.18 -4.47 -6.95
N GLY A 15 -15.06 -5.77 -7.27
CA GLY A 15 -15.48 -6.87 -6.39
C GLY A 15 -14.67 -7.01 -5.10
N GLU A 16 -13.56 -6.28 -4.99
CA GLU A 16 -12.58 -6.37 -3.91
C GLU A 16 -12.59 -5.14 -2.99
N THR A 17 -13.45 -4.16 -3.30
CA THR A 17 -13.57 -2.91 -2.52
C THR A 17 -13.94 -3.14 -1.06
N ARG A 18 -14.56 -4.28 -0.73
CA ARG A 18 -14.86 -4.67 0.65
C ARG A 18 -13.59 -4.87 1.48
N ASP A 19 -12.49 -5.31 0.87
CA ASP A 19 -11.22 -5.52 1.57
C ASP A 19 -10.65 -4.18 2.06
N ILE A 20 -10.84 -3.12 1.28
CA ILE A 20 -10.44 -1.74 1.65
C ILE A 20 -11.22 -1.31 2.89
N VAL A 21 -12.56 -1.44 2.87
CA VAL A 21 -13.40 -1.08 4.02
C VAL A 21 -13.03 -1.89 5.27
N ASN A 22 -12.67 -3.16 5.10
CA ASN A 22 -12.20 -4.00 6.21
C ASN A 22 -10.87 -3.50 6.77
N ALA A 23 -9.92 -3.13 5.91
CA ALA A 23 -8.62 -2.59 6.31
C ALA A 23 -8.77 -1.24 7.04
N MET A 24 -9.58 -0.32 6.50
CA MET A 24 -9.91 0.95 7.16
C MET A 24 -10.41 0.72 8.59
N LYS A 25 -11.36 -0.19 8.78
CA LYS A 25 -11.94 -0.48 10.10
C LYS A 25 -10.98 -1.18 11.03
N LYS A 26 -10.19 -2.13 10.51
CA LYS A 26 -9.30 -2.97 11.31
C LYS A 26 -8.07 -2.22 11.79
N PHE A 27 -7.54 -1.33 10.95
CA PHE A 27 -6.27 -0.64 11.17
C PHE A 27 -6.43 0.87 11.36
N SER A 28 -7.68 1.37 11.38
CA SER A 28 -7.99 2.79 11.52
C SER A 28 -7.35 3.68 10.44
N LEU A 29 -7.22 3.13 9.23
CA LEU A 29 -6.66 3.85 8.07
C LEU A 29 -7.74 4.68 7.37
N ASP A 30 -7.32 5.78 6.73
CA ASP A 30 -8.14 6.45 5.75
C ASP A 30 -8.28 5.62 4.46
N PHE A 31 -9.00 6.15 3.49
CA PHE A 31 -9.34 5.38 2.29
C PHE A 31 -8.10 5.08 1.43
N ASP A 32 -7.23 6.06 1.22
CA ASP A 32 -6.05 5.90 0.37
C ASP A 32 -4.98 5.03 1.02
N ASP A 33 -4.75 5.13 2.34
CA ASP A 33 -3.86 4.21 3.03
C ASP A 33 -4.40 2.78 3.04
N ALA A 34 -5.70 2.61 3.27
CA ALA A 34 -6.32 1.29 3.19
C ALA A 34 -6.25 0.70 1.78
N TYR A 35 -6.42 1.53 0.74
CA TYR A 35 -6.28 1.10 -0.65
C TYR A 35 -4.85 0.61 -0.92
N GLN A 36 -3.85 1.42 -0.53
CA GLN A 36 -2.44 1.08 -0.70
C GLN A 36 -2.06 -0.18 0.09
N TYR A 37 -2.55 -0.31 1.33
CA TYR A 37 -2.33 -1.50 2.15
C TYR A 37 -2.89 -2.76 1.49
N VAL A 38 -4.14 -2.73 1.03
CA VAL A 38 -4.78 -3.90 0.38
C VAL A 38 -4.09 -4.25 -0.92
N ALA A 39 -3.70 -3.26 -1.74
CA ALA A 39 -2.95 -3.51 -2.97
C ALA A 39 -1.59 -4.17 -2.65
N ALA A 40 -0.90 -3.68 -1.63
CA ALA A 40 0.37 -4.25 -1.21
C ALA A 40 0.23 -5.67 -0.64
N GLU A 41 -0.81 -5.94 0.15
CA GLU A 41 -1.09 -7.25 0.71
C GLU A 41 -1.36 -8.29 -0.39
N LYS A 42 -2.19 -7.96 -1.39
CA LYS A 42 -2.57 -8.88 -2.47
C LYS A 42 -1.45 -9.23 -3.43
N HIS A 43 -0.55 -8.28 -3.68
CA HIS A 43 0.55 -8.44 -4.64
C HIS A 43 1.89 -8.72 -3.98
N ASP A 44 1.90 -8.98 -2.68
CA ASP A 44 3.10 -9.21 -1.88
C ASP A 44 4.15 -8.07 -1.98
N LEU A 45 3.70 -6.82 -2.01
CA LEU A 45 4.55 -5.64 -2.24
C LEU A 45 4.95 -4.92 -0.97
N VAL A 46 6.18 -4.40 -0.92
CA VAL A 46 6.61 -3.53 0.17
C VAL A 46 6.04 -2.13 -0.03
N ILE A 47 5.40 -1.58 1.02
CA ILE A 47 4.94 -0.19 1.01
C ILE A 47 6.13 0.71 1.37
N VAL A 48 6.44 1.65 0.49
CA VAL A 48 7.48 2.66 0.70
C VAL A 48 6.80 4.01 0.89
N SER A 49 6.82 4.56 2.11
CA SER A 49 6.09 5.77 2.45
C SER A 49 6.73 6.55 3.61
N PHE A 50 6.43 7.84 3.70
CA PHE A 50 6.68 8.64 4.90
C PHE A 50 5.49 8.65 5.86
N ASP A 51 4.32 8.16 5.43
CA ASP A 51 3.11 8.14 6.25
C ASP A 51 3.26 7.19 7.44
N ASN A 52 2.94 7.66 8.64
CA ASN A 52 3.08 6.88 9.86
C ASN A 52 1.85 6.06 10.19
N ASP A 53 0.71 6.32 9.55
CA ASP A 53 -0.52 5.58 9.81
C ASP A 53 -0.37 4.10 9.39
N LEU A 54 0.47 3.84 8.38
CA LEU A 54 0.87 2.49 7.95
C LEU A 54 1.70 1.70 8.98
N ASN A 55 2.30 2.36 9.97
CA ASN A 55 3.10 1.68 11.01
C ASN A 55 2.25 0.74 11.88
N GLY A 56 0.95 1.02 12.01
CA GLY A 56 0.01 0.20 12.78
C GLY A 56 -0.43 -1.09 12.08
N THR A 57 0.03 -1.32 10.85
CA THR A 57 -0.39 -2.47 10.04
C THR A 57 0.60 -3.63 10.13
N PRO A 58 0.16 -4.91 9.96
CA PRO A 58 1.06 -6.06 9.99
C PRO A 58 2.19 -6.01 8.96
N ARG A 59 1.94 -5.39 7.80
CA ARG A 59 2.93 -5.26 6.73
C ARG A 59 3.90 -4.09 6.99
N GLY A 60 3.46 -3.09 7.77
CA GLY A 60 4.21 -1.88 8.03
C GLY A 60 4.56 -1.11 6.76
N LYS A 61 5.52 -0.21 6.88
CA LYS A 61 6.14 0.51 5.76
C LYS A 61 7.66 0.47 5.88
N LYS A 62 8.33 0.72 4.77
CA LYS A 62 9.71 1.22 4.75
C LYS A 62 9.70 2.70 4.38
N THR A 63 10.66 3.44 4.89
CA THR A 63 10.99 4.76 4.39
C THR A 63 11.82 4.65 3.11
N PRO A 64 11.78 5.65 2.21
CA PRO A 64 12.66 5.68 1.04
C PRO A 64 14.15 5.53 1.40
N ALA A 65 14.60 6.12 2.52
CA ALA A 65 15.98 6.02 2.98
C ALA A 65 16.38 4.57 3.30
N GLU A 66 15.51 3.80 3.96
CA GLU A 66 15.76 2.38 4.25
C GLU A 66 15.85 1.52 2.99
N VAL A 67 15.07 1.85 1.95
CA VAL A 67 15.13 1.14 0.67
C VAL A 67 16.43 1.45 -0.05
N VAL A 68 16.82 2.72 -0.16
CA VAL A 68 18.06 3.13 -0.85
C VAL A 68 19.29 2.56 -0.16
N ALA A 69 19.30 2.47 1.19
CA ALA A 69 20.42 1.89 1.93
C ALA A 69 20.57 0.36 1.74
N ALA A 70 19.56 -0.31 1.19
CA ALA A 70 19.53 -1.76 0.97
C ALA A 70 19.78 -2.16 -0.50
N LEU A 71 20.02 -1.19 -1.40
CA LEU A 71 20.41 -1.39 -2.80
C LEU A 71 21.95 -1.48 -2.93
#